data_AF-X1C347-F1
#
_entry.id   AF-X1C347-F1
#
_cell.length_a   1.000
_cell.length_b   1.000
_cell.length_c   1.000
_cell.angle_alpha   90.00
_cell.angle_beta   90.00
_cell.angle_gamma   90.00
#
_symmetry.space_group_name_H-M   'P 1'
#
loop_
_entity.id
_entity.type
_entity.pdbx_description
1 polymer ?
#
loop_
_entity_poly.entity_id
_entity_poly.type
_entity_poly.pdbx_seq_one_letter_code
_entity_poly.pdbx_strand_id
1 'polypeptide(L)'
;MLEFRKSLAMGGQLDHQDIIDIAKKAPERFYKVFWFNPKIRPEEEETDYKILEDHFKKGFCGVKIHSGIHSIKIPKDVIKLVSFMQEYDRDFIFYIHSTPKTPFFSGISTRDMAKLAKQFPNLRIIVGHAGFCMEYAIDVGISLKQYKNIFFETSCSVSFAILSLIRTVGHKRLLFGSDAPITSPIQIEIDKILTLPIPKEEMQDILYNNTENLLEKIK
;
A
#
# COMPACT_ATOMS: atom_id res chain seq x y z
N MET A 1 16.96 -13.51 -5.00
CA MET A 1 16.88 -12.06 -4.69
C MET A 1 17.52 -11.18 -5.76
N LEU A 2 18.73 -11.50 -6.25
CA LEU A 2 19.37 -10.74 -7.34
C LEU A 2 18.57 -10.80 -8.65
N GLU A 3 18.02 -11.97 -8.99
CA GLU A 3 17.19 -12.13 -10.20
C GLU A 3 15.84 -11.41 -10.12
N PHE A 4 15.18 -11.43 -8.95
CA PHE A 4 13.94 -10.66 -8.72
C PHE A 4 14.18 -9.14 -8.81
N ARG A 5 15.32 -8.65 -8.30
CA ARG A 5 15.69 -7.24 -8.48
C ARG A 5 16.00 -6.91 -9.95
N LYS A 6 16.60 -7.84 -10.70
CA LYS A 6 16.80 -7.68 -12.15
C LYS A 6 15.49 -7.68 -12.91
N SER A 7 14.53 -8.55 -12.59
CA SER A 7 13.21 -8.57 -13.24
C SER A 7 12.39 -7.31 -12.96
N LEU A 8 12.49 -6.72 -11.76
CA LEU A 8 11.88 -5.43 -11.44
C LEU A 8 12.56 -4.23 -12.09
N ALA A 9 13.82 -4.38 -12.51
CA ALA A 9 14.59 -3.36 -13.22
C ALA A 9 14.45 -3.45 -14.75
N MET A 10 13.94 -4.58 -15.27
CA MET A 10 13.56 -4.72 -16.67
C MET A 10 12.20 -4.05 -16.87
N GLY A 11 12.06 -3.24 -17.92
CA GLY A 11 10.81 -2.49 -18.19
C GLY A 11 9.60 -3.40 -18.41
N GLY A 12 8.40 -2.80 -18.34
CA GLY A 12 7.11 -3.48 -18.49
C GLY A 12 6.42 -3.83 -17.17
N GLN A 13 5.30 -4.54 -17.27
CA GLN A 13 4.51 -5.01 -16.12
C GLN A 13 4.72 -6.51 -15.85
N LEU A 14 4.58 -6.90 -14.57
CA LEU A 14 4.65 -8.31 -14.17
C LEU A 14 3.35 -9.04 -14.55
N ASP A 15 3.44 -10.34 -14.84
CA ASP A 15 2.28 -11.18 -15.19
C ASP A 15 1.41 -11.59 -13.99
N HIS A 16 1.96 -11.54 -12.78
CA HIS A 16 1.31 -11.94 -11.53
C HIS A 16 0.67 -13.34 -11.55
N GLN A 17 1.20 -14.26 -12.35
CA GLN A 17 0.65 -15.61 -12.47
C GLN A 17 0.74 -16.39 -11.15
N ASP A 18 1.81 -16.18 -10.39
CA ASP A 18 2.01 -16.70 -9.04
C ASP A 18 0.91 -16.24 -8.07
N ILE A 19 0.51 -14.96 -8.12
CA ILE A 19 -0.59 -14.40 -7.33
C ILE A 19 -1.92 -15.03 -7.73
N ILE A 20 -2.15 -15.22 -9.04
CA ILE A 20 -3.38 -15.86 -9.54
C ILE A 20 -3.47 -17.30 -9.05
N ASP A 21 -2.37 -18.05 -9.12
CA ASP A 21 -2.34 -19.46 -8.77
C ASP A 21 -2.48 -19.70 -7.27
N ILE A 22 -1.90 -18.85 -6.42
CA ILE A 22 -2.08 -18.97 -4.97
C ILE A 22 -3.50 -18.57 -4.54
N ALA A 23 -4.07 -17.53 -5.14
CA ALA A 23 -5.44 -17.11 -4.86
C ALA A 23 -6.46 -18.18 -5.26
N LYS A 24 -6.23 -18.90 -6.37
CA LYS A 24 -7.09 -20.02 -6.79
C LYS A 24 -7.11 -21.18 -5.78
N LYS A 25 -6.04 -21.38 -5.02
CA LYS A 25 -5.95 -22.46 -4.02
C LYS A 25 -6.73 -22.17 -2.74
N ALA A 26 -6.98 -20.90 -2.42
CA ALA A 26 -7.75 -20.46 -1.25
C ALA A 26 -8.40 -19.10 -1.53
N PRO A 27 -9.42 -19.05 -2.41
CA PRO A 27 -10.01 -17.79 -2.89
C PRO A 27 -10.63 -16.94 -1.78
N GLU A 28 -11.11 -17.56 -0.71
CA GLU A 28 -11.66 -16.91 0.48
C GLU A 28 -10.58 -16.27 1.38
N ARG A 29 -9.30 -16.57 1.15
CA ARG A 29 -8.18 -16.09 1.98
C ARG A 29 -7.34 -14.99 1.33
N PHE A 30 -7.45 -14.80 0.02
CA PHE A 30 -6.55 -13.93 -0.73
C PHE A 30 -7.29 -12.90 -1.56
N TYR A 31 -7.03 -11.63 -1.24
CA TYR A 31 -7.29 -10.49 -2.11
C TYR A 31 -6.05 -10.21 -2.95
N LYS A 32 -6.25 -9.81 -4.20
CA LYS A 32 -5.17 -9.62 -5.18
C LYS A 32 -5.01 -8.14 -5.49
N VAL A 33 -3.78 -7.66 -5.45
CA VAL A 33 -3.42 -6.27 -5.76
C VAL A 33 -2.30 -6.30 -6.79
N PHE A 34 -2.44 -5.55 -7.87
CA PHE A 34 -1.52 -5.61 -9.01
C PHE A 34 -0.31 -4.73 -8.73
N TRP A 35 0.91 -5.24 -8.80
CA TRP A 35 2.11 -4.41 -8.75
C TRP A 35 2.30 -3.73 -10.10
N PHE A 36 1.99 -2.43 -10.16
CA PHE A 36 2.14 -1.65 -11.37
C PHE A 36 3.43 -0.81 -11.33
N ASN A 37 4.15 -0.78 -12.43
CA ASN A 37 5.23 0.17 -12.66
C ASN A 37 4.70 1.40 -13.43
N PRO A 38 4.57 2.57 -12.79
CA PRO A 38 4.04 3.76 -13.47
C PRO A 38 5.04 4.42 -14.44
N LYS A 39 6.31 3.96 -14.48
CA LYS A 39 7.32 4.43 -15.43
C LYS A 39 7.19 3.71 -16.77
N ILE A 40 6.05 3.89 -17.42
CA ILE A 40 5.74 3.27 -18.71
C ILE A 40 6.41 4.06 -19.84
N ARG A 41 6.91 3.36 -20.86
CA ARG A 41 7.36 4.01 -22.09
C ARG A 41 6.14 4.35 -22.96
N PRO A 42 6.10 5.49 -23.68
CA PRO A 42 4.92 5.89 -24.45
C PRO A 42 4.37 4.81 -25.38
N GLU A 43 5.25 4.00 -25.98
CA GLU A 43 4.87 2.91 -26.89
C GLU A 43 4.28 1.68 -26.19
N GLU A 44 4.49 1.51 -24.89
CA GLU A 44 3.95 0.39 -24.10
C GLU A 44 2.64 0.74 -23.40
N GLU A 45 2.26 2.02 -23.39
CA GLU A 45 1.19 2.53 -22.54
C GLU A 45 -0.13 1.77 -22.72
N GLU A 46 -0.62 1.65 -23.96
CA GLU A 46 -1.86 0.93 -24.24
C GLU A 46 -1.79 -0.54 -23.81
N THR A 47 -0.64 -1.19 -24.03
CA THR A 47 -0.44 -2.59 -23.67
C THR A 47 -0.43 -2.76 -22.14
N ASP A 48 0.25 -1.90 -21.41
CA ASP A 48 0.35 -1.96 -19.95
C ASP A 48 -0.99 -1.71 -19.26
N TYR A 49 -1.79 -0.74 -19.74
CA TYR A 49 -3.13 -0.51 -19.22
C TYR A 49 -4.11 -1.63 -19.59
N LYS A 50 -3.97 -2.25 -20.77
CA LYS A 50 -4.74 -3.45 -21.14
C LYS A 50 -4.41 -4.63 -20.24
N ILE A 51 -3.13 -4.86 -19.95
CA ILE A 51 -2.69 -5.88 -18.99
C ILE A 51 -3.34 -5.61 -17.64
N LEU A 52 -3.29 -4.37 -17.14
CA LEU A 52 -3.91 -4.01 -15.87
C LEU A 52 -5.43 -4.27 -15.85
N GLU A 53 -6.15 -3.86 -16.91
CA GLU A 53 -7.59 -4.11 -17.04
C GLU A 53 -7.93 -5.60 -17.03
N ASP A 54 -7.15 -6.41 -17.75
CA ASP A 54 -7.34 -7.86 -17.80
C ASP A 54 -7.10 -8.52 -16.43
N HIS A 55 -6.26 -7.93 -15.58
CA HIS A 55 -6.10 -8.36 -14.19
C HIS A 55 -7.27 -7.92 -13.30
N PHE A 56 -7.82 -6.74 -13.50
CA PHE A 56 -9.04 -6.32 -12.81
C PHE A 56 -10.19 -7.29 -13.12
N LYS A 57 -10.36 -7.70 -14.38
CA LYS A 57 -11.33 -8.76 -14.78
C LYS A 57 -11.07 -10.12 -14.12
N LYS A 58 -9.83 -10.40 -13.70
CA LYS A 58 -9.45 -11.60 -12.94
C LYS A 58 -9.63 -11.41 -11.42
N GLY A 59 -10.27 -10.35 -10.96
CA GLY A 59 -10.59 -10.08 -9.55
C GLY A 59 -9.45 -9.45 -8.76
N PHE A 60 -8.56 -8.70 -9.41
CA PHE A 60 -7.64 -7.81 -8.71
C PHE A 60 -8.41 -6.57 -8.25
N CYS A 61 -8.28 -6.23 -6.96
CA CYS A 61 -9.09 -5.21 -6.28
C CYS A 61 -8.34 -3.90 -6.03
N GLY A 62 -7.28 -3.66 -6.80
CA GLY A 62 -6.44 -2.49 -6.61
C GLY A 62 -5.03 -2.66 -7.17
N VAL A 63 -4.20 -1.66 -6.89
CA VAL A 63 -2.83 -1.54 -7.39
C VAL A 63 -1.86 -1.21 -6.26
N LYS A 64 -0.68 -1.83 -6.30
CA LYS A 64 0.49 -1.53 -5.49
C LYS A 64 1.53 -0.86 -6.36
N ILE A 65 2.17 0.17 -5.83
CA ILE A 65 3.37 0.76 -6.43
C ILE A 65 4.54 0.69 -5.46
N HIS A 66 5.76 0.66 -6.02
CA HIS A 66 6.98 0.69 -5.24
C HIS A 66 7.83 1.91 -5.60
N SER A 67 7.79 2.93 -4.75
CA SER A 67 8.42 4.22 -5.06
C SER A 67 9.94 4.14 -5.21
N GLY A 68 10.59 3.37 -4.34
CA GLY A 68 12.04 3.21 -4.32
C GLY A 68 12.58 2.52 -5.56
N ILE A 69 12.03 1.34 -5.89
CA ILE A 69 12.52 0.52 -7.00
C ILE A 69 12.32 1.20 -8.35
N HIS A 70 11.16 1.85 -8.56
CA HIS A 70 10.83 2.47 -9.84
C HIS A 70 11.13 3.98 -9.90
N SER A 71 11.70 4.57 -8.84
CA SER A 71 11.99 6.02 -8.76
C SER A 71 10.80 6.91 -9.16
N ILE A 72 9.64 6.58 -8.60
CA ILE A 72 8.34 7.21 -8.92
C ILE A 72 8.25 8.61 -8.30
N LYS A 73 7.76 9.57 -9.07
CA LYS A 73 7.44 10.94 -8.64
C LYS A 73 5.93 11.11 -8.51
N ILE A 74 5.43 11.03 -7.28
CA ILE A 74 4.02 11.30 -6.96
C ILE A 74 3.80 12.83 -6.86
N PRO A 75 2.64 13.37 -7.28
CA PRO A 75 1.54 12.67 -7.95
C PRO A 75 1.76 12.46 -9.45
N LYS A 76 2.72 13.16 -10.07
CA LYS A 76 2.91 13.23 -11.53
C LYS A 76 2.81 11.87 -12.24
N ASP A 77 3.59 10.89 -11.79
CA ASP A 77 3.74 9.61 -12.47
C ASP A 77 2.53 8.68 -12.25
N VAL A 78 1.64 8.98 -11.30
CA VAL A 78 0.54 8.08 -10.90
C VAL A 78 -0.85 8.64 -11.20
N ILE A 79 -0.97 9.91 -11.62
CA ILE A 79 -2.28 10.54 -11.87
C ILE A 79 -3.10 9.72 -12.87
N LYS A 80 -2.51 9.33 -14.01
CA LYS A 80 -3.23 8.55 -15.03
C LYS A 80 -3.66 7.17 -14.52
N LEU A 81 -2.77 6.50 -13.79
CA LEU A 81 -3.05 5.21 -13.17
C LEU A 81 -4.22 5.30 -12.18
N VAL A 82 -4.18 6.28 -11.30
CA VAL A 82 -5.23 6.51 -10.30
C VAL A 82 -6.55 6.89 -10.95
N SER A 83 -6.55 7.74 -11.97
CA SER A 83 -7.75 8.05 -12.75
C SER A 83 -8.34 6.79 -13.39
N PHE A 84 -7.50 5.99 -14.06
CA PHE A 84 -7.92 4.73 -14.66
C PHE A 84 -8.54 3.77 -13.63
N MET A 85 -7.90 3.61 -12.46
CA MET A 85 -8.44 2.81 -11.37
C MET A 85 -9.80 3.31 -10.90
N GLN A 86 -9.95 4.62 -10.66
CA GLN A 86 -11.19 5.22 -10.16
C GLN A 86 -12.32 5.24 -11.19
N GLU A 87 -12.00 5.27 -12.48
CA GLU A 87 -12.95 5.10 -13.58
C GLU A 87 -13.45 3.65 -13.65
N TYR A 88 -12.57 2.68 -13.43
CA TYR A 88 -12.93 1.26 -13.39
C TYR A 88 -13.75 0.91 -12.15
N ASP A 89 -13.26 1.29 -10.97
CA ASP A 89 -13.90 1.06 -9.68
C ASP A 89 -13.41 2.09 -8.63
N ARG A 90 -14.36 2.85 -8.06
CA ARG A 90 -14.07 3.90 -7.08
C ARG A 90 -13.54 3.36 -5.75
N ASP A 91 -13.77 2.09 -5.49
CA ASP A 91 -13.48 1.43 -4.23
C ASP A 91 -12.15 0.65 -4.25
N PHE A 92 -11.44 0.66 -5.38
CA PHE A 92 -10.12 0.04 -5.49
C PHE A 92 -9.07 0.63 -4.55
N ILE A 93 -8.21 -0.26 -4.08
CA ILE A 93 -7.11 0.07 -3.18
C ILE A 93 -5.92 0.56 -3.98
N PHE A 94 -5.29 1.65 -3.52
CA PHE A 94 -4.00 2.10 -3.98
C PHE A 94 -2.97 1.98 -2.86
N TYR A 95 -2.19 0.91 -2.90
CA TYR A 95 -1.13 0.66 -1.93
C TYR A 95 0.18 1.31 -2.38
N ILE A 96 0.75 2.13 -1.52
CA ILE A 96 2.00 2.80 -1.76
C ILE A 96 3.03 2.20 -0.82
N HIS A 97 4.00 1.43 -1.35
CA HIS A 97 5.17 1.08 -0.55
C HIS A 97 5.93 2.36 -0.24
N SER A 98 5.94 2.74 1.03
CA SER A 98 6.39 4.05 1.48
C SER A 98 7.53 3.90 2.46
N THR A 99 8.63 4.58 2.18
CA THR A 99 9.75 4.72 3.11
C THR A 99 10.22 6.17 3.12
N PRO A 100 10.91 6.60 4.18
CA PRO A 100 11.46 7.95 4.25
C PRO A 100 12.36 8.23 3.05
N LYS A 101 12.26 9.45 2.51
CA LYS A 101 13.19 9.91 1.49
C LYS A 101 14.55 10.12 2.13
N THR A 102 15.58 9.43 1.63
CA THR A 102 16.97 9.61 2.05
C THR A 102 17.81 10.09 0.86
N PRO A 103 19.05 10.56 1.06
CA PRO A 103 19.93 10.93 -0.06
C PRO A 103 20.16 9.79 -1.07
N PHE A 104 20.01 8.54 -0.64
CA PHE A 104 20.29 7.34 -1.45
C PHE A 104 19.03 6.57 -1.88
N PHE A 105 17.85 6.98 -1.40
CA PHE A 105 16.61 6.27 -1.66
C PHE A 105 15.47 7.21 -2.05
N SER A 106 14.83 6.91 -3.18
CA SER A 106 13.61 7.56 -3.68
C SER A 106 12.40 7.16 -2.83
N GLY A 107 12.39 7.62 -1.59
CA GLY A 107 11.20 7.59 -0.73
C GLY A 107 10.14 8.59 -1.20
N ILE A 108 9.00 8.58 -0.53
CA ILE A 108 7.86 9.45 -0.86
C ILE A 108 7.70 10.53 0.19
N SER A 109 7.48 11.77 -0.27
CA SER A 109 7.16 12.86 0.64
C SER A 109 5.69 12.82 1.06
N THR A 110 5.42 13.12 2.33
CA THR A 110 4.06 13.29 2.86
C THR A 110 3.28 14.38 2.12
N ARG A 111 3.98 15.44 1.67
CA ARG A 111 3.40 16.49 0.83
C ARG A 111 2.83 15.96 -0.48
N ASP A 112 3.51 15.01 -1.13
CA ASP A 112 3.05 14.47 -2.40
C ASP A 112 1.88 13.48 -2.21
N MET A 113 1.90 12.69 -1.14
CA MET A 113 0.73 11.88 -0.73
C MET A 113 -0.47 12.78 -0.40
N ALA A 114 -0.27 13.88 0.32
CA ALA A 114 -1.32 14.83 0.65
C ALA A 114 -1.95 15.47 -0.60
N LYS A 115 -1.14 15.83 -1.61
CA LYS A 115 -1.65 16.33 -2.90
C LYS A 115 -2.52 15.27 -3.59
N LEU A 116 -2.04 14.03 -3.65
CA LEU A 116 -2.77 12.94 -4.28
C LEU A 116 -4.11 12.68 -3.57
N ALA A 117 -4.09 12.58 -2.23
CA ALA A 117 -5.29 12.34 -1.43
C ALA A 117 -6.31 13.49 -1.55
N LYS A 118 -5.83 14.74 -1.62
CA LYS A 118 -6.69 15.90 -1.86
C LYS A 118 -7.32 15.87 -3.25
N GLN A 119 -6.56 15.45 -4.26
CA GLN A 119 -7.04 15.39 -5.65
C GLN A 119 -8.03 14.25 -5.88
N PHE A 120 -7.84 13.12 -5.20
CA PHE A 120 -8.69 11.92 -5.32
C PHE A 120 -9.29 11.54 -3.96
N PRO A 121 -10.30 12.27 -3.45
CA PRO A 121 -10.83 12.07 -2.10
C PRO A 121 -11.56 10.72 -1.90
N ASN A 122 -11.93 10.03 -2.98
CA ASN A 122 -12.57 8.70 -2.92
C ASN A 122 -11.55 7.56 -3.01
N LEU A 123 -10.32 7.82 -3.46
CA LEU A 123 -9.28 6.80 -3.60
C LEU A 123 -8.84 6.31 -2.23
N ARG A 124 -8.87 5.00 -2.00
CA ARG A 124 -8.38 4.37 -0.78
C ARG A 124 -6.87 4.19 -0.84
N ILE A 125 -6.15 5.10 -0.22
CA ILE A 125 -4.68 5.12 -0.23
C ILE A 125 -4.17 4.41 1.02
N ILE A 126 -3.38 3.34 0.84
CA ILE A 126 -2.67 2.68 1.93
C ILE A 126 -1.21 3.14 1.90
N VAL A 127 -0.76 3.75 3.00
CA VAL A 127 0.65 4.08 3.24
C VAL A 127 1.32 2.86 3.87
N GLY A 128 2.09 2.13 3.07
CA GLY A 128 2.89 1.01 3.55
C GLY A 128 3.99 1.46 4.50
N HIS A 129 4.32 0.61 5.47
CA HIS A 129 5.39 0.87 6.46
C HIS A 129 5.27 2.23 7.16
N ALA A 130 4.05 2.63 7.52
CA ALA A 130 3.76 3.97 8.01
C ALA A 130 4.51 4.33 9.31
N GLY A 131 4.95 3.33 10.08
CA GLY A 131 5.77 3.49 11.28
C GLY A 131 7.21 3.00 11.14
N PHE A 132 7.77 3.01 9.92
CA PHE A 132 9.14 2.53 9.63
C PHE A 132 10.19 3.04 10.64
N CYS A 133 10.11 4.33 10.98
CA CYS A 133 10.80 4.92 12.13
C CYS A 133 9.92 5.96 12.80
N MET A 134 10.32 6.44 13.98
CA MET A 134 9.53 7.37 14.79
C MET A 134 9.29 8.70 14.06
N GLU A 135 10.33 9.25 13.44
CA GLU A 135 10.30 10.50 12.69
C GLU A 135 9.32 10.40 11.51
N TYR A 136 9.31 9.24 10.84
CA TYR A 136 8.41 9.00 9.73
C TYR A 136 6.96 8.89 10.18
N ALA A 137 6.69 8.15 11.26
CA ALA A 137 5.35 8.07 11.86
C ALA A 137 4.80 9.45 12.25
N ILE A 138 5.63 10.31 12.83
CA ILE A 138 5.25 11.69 13.17
C ILE A 138 4.88 12.45 11.90
N ASP A 139 5.73 12.43 10.87
CA ASP A 139 5.50 13.17 9.63
C ASP A 139 4.23 12.68 8.93
N VAL A 140 4.10 11.37 8.67
CA VAL A 140 2.90 10.82 7.99
C VAL A 140 1.65 11.05 8.85
N GLY A 141 1.73 10.86 10.17
CA GLY A 141 0.60 11.05 11.07
C GLY A 141 0.10 12.49 11.05
N ILE A 142 0.98 13.47 11.26
CA ILE A 142 0.62 14.89 11.32
C ILE A 142 0.15 15.39 9.95
N SER A 143 0.90 15.08 8.90
CA SER A 143 0.65 15.60 7.55
C SER A 143 -0.60 15.00 6.90
N LEU A 144 -0.96 13.75 7.26
CA LEU A 144 -2.01 13.00 6.58
C LEU A 144 -3.29 12.80 7.40
N LYS A 145 -3.31 13.13 8.71
CA LYS A 145 -4.48 12.88 9.59
C LYS A 145 -5.81 13.41 9.08
N GLN A 146 -5.79 14.53 8.34
CA GLN A 146 -6.99 15.20 7.84
C GLN A 146 -7.64 14.50 6.64
N TYR A 147 -6.91 13.66 5.90
CA TYR A 147 -7.41 12.97 4.72
C TYR A 147 -8.02 11.62 5.13
N LYS A 148 -9.34 11.51 5.08
CA LYS A 148 -10.07 10.33 5.56
C LYS A 148 -9.92 9.09 4.67
N ASN A 149 -9.44 9.29 3.45
CA ASN A 149 -9.17 8.25 2.47
C ASN A 149 -7.73 7.69 2.55
N ILE A 150 -6.97 8.07 3.58
CA ILE A 150 -5.64 7.52 3.88
C ILE A 150 -5.70 6.55 5.05
N PHE A 151 -5.10 5.37 4.82
CA PHE A 151 -4.90 4.29 5.77
C PHE A 151 -3.40 4.04 5.98
N PHE A 152 -3.03 3.54 7.16
CA PHE A 152 -1.63 3.42 7.60
C PHE A 152 -1.31 1.97 7.93
N GLU A 153 -0.44 1.34 7.16
CA GLU A 153 -0.13 -0.08 7.28
C GLU A 153 1.16 -0.31 8.11
N THR A 154 1.16 -1.33 8.97
CA THR A 154 2.12 -1.44 10.10
C THR A 154 3.35 -2.31 9.84
N SER A 155 3.47 -3.02 8.72
CA SER A 155 4.64 -3.85 8.43
C SER A 155 5.93 -3.06 8.50
N CYS A 156 7.03 -3.72 8.90
CA CYS A 156 8.35 -3.09 9.07
C CYS A 156 8.38 -1.88 10.02
N SER A 157 7.29 -1.64 10.77
CA SER A 157 7.22 -0.50 11.68
C SER A 157 7.79 -0.85 13.04
N VAL A 158 8.22 0.17 13.79
CA VAL A 158 8.63 0.01 15.19
C VAL A 158 7.42 0.22 16.11
N SER A 159 7.30 -0.57 17.20
CA SER A 159 6.10 -0.58 18.05
C SER A 159 5.71 0.80 18.57
N PHE A 160 6.68 1.61 19.02
CA PHE A 160 6.39 2.94 19.54
C PHE A 160 5.93 3.93 18.45
N ALA A 161 6.37 3.74 17.20
CA ALA A 161 5.89 4.53 16.06
C ALA A 161 4.42 4.19 15.72
N ILE A 162 4.04 2.91 15.84
CA ILE A 162 2.64 2.48 15.70
C ILE A 162 1.79 3.15 16.79
N LEU A 163 2.22 3.14 18.05
CA LEU A 163 1.53 3.83 19.13
C LEU A 163 1.37 5.34 18.86
N SER A 164 2.40 5.98 18.32
CA SER A 164 2.33 7.38 17.92
C SER A 164 1.29 7.64 16.83
N LEU A 165 1.21 6.75 15.83
CA LEU A 165 0.18 6.83 14.80
C LEU A 165 -1.21 6.70 15.40
N ILE A 166 -1.45 5.71 16.28
CA ILE A 166 -2.72 5.54 16.98
C ILE A 166 -3.14 6.84 17.68
N ARG A 167 -2.21 7.44 18.44
CA ARG A 167 -2.44 8.71 19.16
C ARG A 167 -2.69 9.91 18.24
N THR A 168 -2.18 9.87 17.00
CA THR A 168 -2.25 11.00 16.06
C THR A 168 -3.46 10.91 15.12
N VAL A 169 -3.76 9.71 14.60
CA VAL A 169 -4.75 9.50 13.54
C VAL A 169 -5.95 8.65 13.96
N GLY A 170 -5.88 7.99 15.12
CA GLY A 170 -6.84 7.02 15.64
C GLY A 170 -6.62 5.60 15.09
N HIS A 171 -6.97 4.58 15.87
CA HIS A 171 -6.80 3.17 15.49
C HIS A 171 -7.62 2.73 14.27
N LYS A 172 -8.78 3.34 13.98
CA LYS A 172 -9.71 2.94 12.89
C LYS A 172 -9.17 3.08 11.46
N ARG A 173 -7.97 3.63 11.27
CA ARG A 173 -7.31 3.74 9.95
C ARG A 173 -5.95 3.05 9.91
N LEU A 174 -5.59 2.31 10.95
CA LEU A 174 -4.39 1.49 10.95
C LEU A 174 -4.72 0.09 10.47
N LEU A 175 -3.87 -0.45 9.60
CA LEU A 175 -4.03 -1.78 9.01
C LEU A 175 -2.83 -2.63 9.41
N PHE A 176 -3.06 -3.80 9.97
CA PHE A 176 -1.99 -4.76 10.15
C PHE A 176 -1.46 -5.23 8.80
N GLY A 177 -0.14 -5.29 8.70
CA GLY A 177 0.52 -6.10 7.69
C GLY A 177 1.90 -6.51 8.18
N SER A 178 2.44 -7.54 7.55
CA SER A 178 3.68 -8.18 7.99
C SER A 178 4.84 -8.03 7.03
N ASP A 179 4.57 -7.76 5.75
CA ASP A 179 5.54 -7.82 4.65
C ASP A 179 6.34 -9.16 4.60
N ALA A 180 5.74 -10.20 5.18
CA ALA A 180 6.22 -11.57 5.11
C ALA A 180 6.07 -12.13 3.68
N PRO A 181 6.98 -13.02 3.24
CA PRO A 181 8.12 -13.56 3.99
C PRO A 181 9.42 -12.75 3.81
N ILE A 182 9.36 -11.54 3.23
CA ILE A 182 10.55 -10.84 2.73
C ILE A 182 11.34 -10.18 3.85
N THR A 183 10.66 -9.41 4.71
CA THR A 183 11.32 -8.50 5.66
C THR A 183 11.17 -8.93 7.11
N SER A 184 10.07 -9.61 7.47
CA SER A 184 9.80 -9.98 8.85
C SER A 184 8.94 -11.25 8.96
N PRO A 185 9.21 -12.13 9.95
CA PRO A 185 8.28 -13.17 10.35
C PRO A 185 6.95 -12.58 10.84
N ILE A 186 5.83 -13.19 10.46
CA ILE A 186 4.48 -12.74 10.83
C ILE A 186 4.33 -12.56 12.35
N GLN A 187 4.88 -13.49 13.15
CA GLN A 187 4.76 -13.45 14.61
C GLN A 187 5.37 -12.18 15.22
N ILE A 188 6.53 -11.73 14.71
CA ILE A 188 7.18 -10.52 15.21
C ILE A 188 6.30 -9.31 14.97
N GLU A 189 5.66 -9.21 13.80
CA GLU A 189 4.77 -8.09 13.46
C GLU A 189 3.49 -8.11 14.32
N ILE A 190 2.96 -9.29 14.64
CA ILE A 190 1.82 -9.45 15.56
C ILE A 190 2.22 -8.99 16.97
N ASP A 191 3.37 -9.45 17.48
CA ASP A 191 3.84 -9.13 18.83
C ASP A 191 4.07 -7.63 19.04
N LYS A 192 4.48 -6.90 17.99
CA LYS A 192 4.57 -5.43 18.02
C LYS A 192 3.25 -4.75 18.35
N ILE A 193 2.12 -5.30 17.90
CA ILE A 193 0.78 -4.78 18.19
C ILE A 193 0.31 -5.25 19.58
N LEU A 194 0.51 -6.53 19.90
CA LEU A 194 0.05 -7.12 21.18
C LEU A 194 0.74 -6.52 22.41
N THR A 195 1.95 -5.99 22.25
CA THR A 195 2.71 -5.34 23.32
C THR A 195 2.37 -3.86 23.53
N LEU A 196 1.50 -3.27 22.69
CA LEU A 196 1.11 -1.88 22.84
C LEU A 196 0.19 -1.69 24.07
N PRO A 197 0.34 -0.57 24.80
CA PRO A 197 -0.53 -0.24 25.93
C PRO A 197 -1.86 0.37 25.45
N ILE A 198 -2.64 -0.40 24.68
CA ILE A 198 -3.94 0.00 24.12
C ILE A 198 -5.04 -1.02 24.47
N PRO A 199 -6.33 -0.65 24.45
CA PRO A 199 -7.43 -1.58 24.66
C PRO A 199 -7.44 -2.72 23.63
N LYS A 200 -7.93 -3.91 24.04
CA LYS A 200 -8.07 -5.08 23.15
C LYS A 200 -8.93 -4.79 21.92
N GLU A 201 -9.94 -3.94 22.05
CA GLU A 201 -10.80 -3.53 20.93
C GLU A 201 -10.00 -2.76 19.86
N GLU A 202 -9.11 -1.85 20.28
CA GLU A 202 -8.23 -1.15 19.34
C GLU A 202 -7.23 -2.10 18.68
N MET A 203 -6.71 -3.08 19.42
CA MET A 203 -5.84 -4.12 18.85
C MET A 203 -6.59 -4.93 17.77
N GLN A 204 -7.82 -5.35 18.06
CA GLN A 204 -8.65 -6.13 17.14
C GLN A 204 -8.98 -5.34 15.87
N ASP A 205 -9.20 -4.03 15.99
CA ASP A 205 -9.40 -3.18 14.83
C ASP A 205 -8.18 -3.17 13.91
N ILE A 206 -6.99 -3.00 14.47
CA ILE A 206 -5.74 -2.95 13.72
C ILE A 206 -5.43 -4.31 13.08
N LEU A 207 -5.55 -5.39 13.86
CA LEU A 207 -5.22 -6.75 13.43
C LEU A 207 -6.19 -7.31 12.38
N TYR A 208 -7.45 -6.85 12.36
CA TYR A 208 -8.48 -7.46 11.53
C TYR A 208 -9.56 -6.48 11.05
N ASN A 209 -10.35 -5.88 11.96
CA ASN A 209 -11.63 -5.27 11.57
C ASN A 209 -11.45 -4.15 10.54
N ASN A 210 -10.38 -3.35 10.63
CA ASN A 210 -10.17 -2.24 9.69
C ASN A 210 -9.91 -2.74 8.26
N THR A 211 -9.15 -3.83 8.12
CA THR A 211 -8.88 -4.45 6.81
C THR A 211 -10.14 -5.10 6.26
N GLU A 212 -10.90 -5.81 7.09
CA GLU A 212 -12.20 -6.38 6.71
C GLU A 212 -13.15 -5.29 6.21
N ASN A 213 -13.37 -4.23 6.99
CA ASN A 213 -14.22 -3.09 6.63
C ASN A 213 -13.77 -2.39 5.32
N LEU A 214 -12.46 -2.34 5.07
CA LEU A 214 -11.92 -1.76 3.85
C LEU A 214 -12.22 -2.63 2.63
N LEU A 215 -12.11 -3.95 2.78
CA LEU A 215 -12.28 -4.93 1.71
C LEU A 215 -13.75 -5.31 1.44
N GLU A 216 -14.63 -5.24 2.44
CA GLU A 216 -16.07 -5.49 2.26
C GLU A 216 -16.71 -4.60 1.21
N LYS A 217 -16.18 -3.40 1.04
CA LYS A 217 -16.63 -2.45 0.04
C LYS A 217 -16.02 -2.69 -1.35
N ILE A 218 -15.33 -3.82 -1.58
CA ILE A 218 -14.74 -4.20 -2.88
C ILE A 218 -15.36 -5.51 -3.40
N LYS A 219 -16.56 -5.85 -2.92
CA LYS A 219 -17.30 -7.06 -3.31
C LYS A 219 -18.14 -6.83 -4.55
#